data_AF-A0A7M3M9F3-F1
#
_entry.id   AF-A0A7M3M9F3-F1
#
_cell.length_a   1.000
_cell.length_b   1.000
_cell.length_c   1.000
_cell.angle_alpha   90.00
_cell.angle_beta   90.00
_cell.angle_gamma   90.00
#
_symmetry.space_group_name_H-M   'P 1'
#
loop_
_entity.id
_entity.type
_entity.pdbx_description
1 polymer ?
#
loop_
_entity_poly.entity_id
_entity_poly.type
_entity_poly.pdbx_seq_one_letter_code
_entity_poly.pdbx_strand_id
1 'polypeptide(L)'
;IGSGDRERIGELHEGALLVLSQGRVVDIDDAVAKHLHGVRQGINLPLRLEGEIVGVIGLTGEPESLRKYGELVCMTAEMMLEQSRLMHLLAQDSRLREELVMNLIQAEEHTPALSEWAQRLGIDLNQPRVVAVIEVDSGQLGVDSAMAELQQLQNALATPERDNLVAIVSLTEIV
;
A
#
# COMPACT_ATOMS: atom_id res chain seq x y z
N ILE A 1 8.61 16.22 6.39
CA ILE A 1 7.25 16.69 6.77
C ILE A 1 6.39 16.81 5.51
N GLY A 2 5.09 16.53 5.59
CA GLY A 2 4.12 16.91 4.55
C GLY A 2 3.44 18.21 4.94
N SER A 3 3.41 19.21 4.06
CA SER A 3 2.82 20.53 4.34
C SER A 3 2.24 21.12 3.05
N GLY A 4 1.08 21.78 3.15
CA GLY A 4 0.54 22.59 2.06
C GLY A 4 1.37 23.85 1.77
N ASP A 5 2.25 24.21 2.69
CA ASP A 5 3.24 25.29 2.58
C ASP A 5 4.61 24.68 2.30
N ARG A 6 5.16 24.99 1.12
CA ARG A 6 6.44 24.45 0.63
C ARG A 6 7.62 24.91 1.47
N GLU A 7 7.58 26.11 2.05
CA GLU A 7 8.69 26.67 2.84
C GLU A 7 8.92 25.88 4.13
N ARG A 8 7.93 25.10 4.57
CA ARG A 8 8.05 24.27 5.77
C ARG A 8 8.76 22.95 5.48
N ILE A 9 8.79 22.49 4.23
CA ILE A 9 9.34 21.17 3.90
C ILE A 9 10.83 21.16 4.18
N GLY A 10 11.26 20.31 5.11
CA GLY A 10 12.66 20.19 5.54
C GLY A 10 12.96 20.86 6.88
N GLU A 11 12.03 21.65 7.40
CA GLU A 11 12.16 22.30 8.70
C GLU A 11 11.76 21.40 9.86
N LEU A 12 12.37 21.65 11.03
CA LEU A 12 12.01 20.99 12.27
C LEU A 12 10.67 21.53 12.77
N HIS A 13 9.73 20.64 13.09
CA HIS A 13 8.45 21.01 13.68
C HIS A 13 8.41 20.59 15.15
N GLU A 14 8.70 21.52 16.06
CA GLU A 14 8.80 21.22 17.49
C GLU A 14 7.48 20.70 18.09
N GLY A 15 6.33 21.11 17.53
CA GLY A 15 5.02 20.56 17.90
C GLY A 15 4.89 19.06 17.63
N ALA A 16 5.50 18.55 16.55
CA ALA A 16 5.52 17.12 16.27
C ALA A 16 6.46 16.35 17.20
N LEU A 17 7.61 16.93 17.56
CA LEU A 17 8.53 16.32 18.52
C LEU A 17 7.88 16.09 19.88
N LEU A 18 7.05 17.03 20.35
CA LEU A 18 6.31 16.87 21.59
C LEU A 18 5.36 15.66 21.55
N VAL A 19 4.67 15.44 20.42
CA VAL A 19 3.80 14.28 20.24
C VAL A 19 4.60 12.98 20.21
N LEU A 20 5.72 12.94 19.47
CA LEU A 20 6.57 11.75 19.39
C LEU A 20 7.18 11.39 20.75
N SER A 21 7.54 12.40 21.56
CA SER A 21 8.08 12.21 22.91
C SER A 21 7.03 11.77 23.93
N GLN A 22 5.83 12.35 23.88
CA GLN A 22 4.79 12.10 24.89
C GLN A 22 3.81 10.99 24.51
N GLY A 23 3.76 10.59 23.25
CA GLY A 23 2.87 9.56 22.73
C GLY A 23 1.37 9.89 22.80
N ARG A 24 1.01 11.16 22.91
CA ARG A 24 -0.38 11.62 23.07
C ARG A 24 -0.63 12.90 22.28
N VAL A 25 -1.91 13.27 22.17
CA VAL A 25 -2.33 14.54 21.55
C VAL A 25 -1.74 15.71 22.33
N VAL A 26 -1.19 16.68 21.59
CA VAL A 26 -0.61 17.91 22.13
C VAL A 26 -1.36 19.10 21.53
N ASP A 27 -2.01 19.86 22.42
CA ASP A 27 -2.66 21.12 22.07
C ASP A 27 -1.62 22.24 22.16
N ILE A 28 -1.60 23.11 21.14
CA ILE A 28 -0.70 24.25 21.06
C ILE A 28 -1.54 25.51 20.98
N ASP A 29 -1.59 26.26 22.08
CA ASP A 29 -2.21 27.59 22.11
C ASP A 29 -1.27 28.66 21.53
N ASP A 30 -1.77 29.89 21.40
CA ASP A 30 -1.00 31.03 20.86
C ASP A 30 0.21 31.41 21.73
N ALA A 31 0.13 31.19 23.06
CA ALA A 31 1.22 31.50 23.97
C ALA A 31 2.36 30.49 23.82
N VAL A 32 2.03 29.20 23.73
CA VAL A 32 2.98 28.10 23.50
C VAL A 32 3.58 28.20 22.10
N ALA A 33 2.78 28.53 21.08
CA ALA A 33 3.26 28.67 19.70
C ALA A 33 4.38 29.72 19.57
N LYS A 34 4.35 30.82 20.33
CA LYS A 34 5.39 31.86 20.31
C LYS A 34 6.75 31.40 20.84
N HIS A 35 6.78 30.31 21.61
CA HIS A 35 8.00 29.75 22.18
C HIS A 35 8.52 28.53 21.40
N LEU A 36 7.83 28.15 20.31
CA LEU A 36 8.17 26.97 19.50
C LEU A 36 8.48 27.36 18.05
N HIS A 37 9.54 26.78 17.50
CA HIS A 37 10.01 27.01 16.14
C HIS A 37 9.16 26.27 15.10
N GLY A 38 8.68 27.02 14.11
CA GLY A 38 7.92 26.45 12.99
C GLY A 38 6.52 25.96 13.37
N VAL A 39 5.97 26.44 14.50
CA VAL A 39 4.68 26.03 15.06
C VAL A 39 3.66 27.16 14.98
N ARG A 40 2.40 26.81 14.70
CA ARG A 40 1.24 27.70 14.76
C ARG A 40 0.25 27.12 15.77
N GLN A 41 -0.67 27.96 16.26
CA GLN A 41 -1.78 27.51 17.09
C GLN A 41 -2.51 26.33 16.42
N GLY A 42 -2.80 25.28 17.18
CA GLY A 42 -3.35 24.05 16.61
C GLY A 42 -3.31 22.85 17.54
N ILE A 43 -3.53 21.68 16.96
CA ILE A 43 -3.38 20.39 17.63
C ILE A 43 -2.43 19.50 16.82
N ASN A 44 -1.63 18.71 17.52
CA ASN A 44 -0.81 17.66 16.92
C ASN A 44 -1.24 16.31 17.49
N LEU A 45 -1.54 15.35 16.61
CA LEU A 45 -2.02 14.01 16.96
C LEU A 45 -0.99 12.95 16.54
N PRO A 46 -0.74 11.92 17.36
CA PRO A 46 0.11 10.80 16.97
C PRO A 46 -0.60 9.99 15.88
N LEU A 47 0.12 9.68 14.80
CA LEU A 47 -0.37 8.79 13.75
C LEU A 47 0.13 7.39 14.03
N ARG A 48 -0.79 6.42 14.21
CA ARG A 48 -0.44 5.06 14.61
C ARG A 48 -0.72 4.03 13.52
N LEU A 49 0.15 3.01 13.45
CA LEU A 49 -0.06 1.80 12.66
C LEU A 49 0.34 0.61 13.53
N GLU A 50 -0.54 -0.38 13.68
CA GLU A 50 -0.33 -1.53 14.59
C GLU A 50 0.02 -1.13 16.04
N GLY A 51 -0.49 0.02 16.50
CA GLY A 51 -0.24 0.55 17.85
C GLY A 51 1.02 1.43 17.97
N GLU A 52 1.94 1.34 17.02
CA GLU A 52 3.19 2.09 16.99
C GLU A 52 3.03 3.46 16.32
N ILE A 53 3.75 4.47 16.82
CA ILE A 53 3.69 5.83 16.24
C ILE A 53 4.58 5.88 15.00
N VAL A 54 3.95 6.03 13.83
CA VAL A 54 4.64 6.13 12.54
C VAL A 54 4.75 7.57 12.02
N GLY A 55 4.10 8.52 12.71
CA GLY A 55 4.16 9.94 12.35
C GLY A 55 3.32 10.83 13.25
N VAL A 56 3.10 12.06 12.78
CA VAL A 56 2.28 13.07 13.48
C VAL A 56 1.41 13.80 12.46
N ILE A 57 0.15 14.05 12.81
CA ILE A 57 -0.77 14.91 12.07
C ILE A 57 -0.91 16.23 12.80
N GLY A 58 -0.58 17.33 12.13
CA GLY A 58 -0.75 18.69 12.65
C GLY A 58 -1.92 19.39 11.99
N LEU A 59 -2.84 19.94 12.80
CA LEU A 59 -3.95 20.78 12.34
C LEU A 59 -3.79 22.18 12.93
N THR A 60 -3.84 23.20 12.06
CA THR A 60 -3.72 24.60 12.46
C THR A 60 -5.11 25.20 12.72
N GLY A 61 -5.25 25.94 13.81
CA GLY A 61 -6.52 26.56 14.23
C GLY A 61 -6.68 26.55 15.76
N GLU A 62 -7.87 26.93 16.22
CA GLU A 62 -8.17 27.01 17.65
C GLU A 62 -8.37 25.59 18.24
N PRO A 63 -7.61 25.18 19.29
CA PRO A 63 -7.59 23.79 19.75
C PRO A 63 -8.95 23.22 20.18
N GLU A 64 -9.81 24.00 20.84
CA GLU A 64 -11.13 23.49 21.27
C GLU A 64 -12.01 23.14 20.07
N SER A 65 -11.99 23.97 19.03
CA SER A 65 -12.73 23.72 17.79
C SER A 65 -12.19 22.52 17.01
N LEU A 66 -10.88 22.26 17.07
CA LEU A 66 -10.22 21.27 16.22
C LEU A 66 -10.28 19.84 16.76
N ARG A 67 -10.44 19.63 18.07
CA ARG A 67 -10.31 18.31 18.69
C ARG A 67 -11.14 17.23 18.02
N LYS A 68 -12.43 17.50 17.78
CA LYS A 68 -13.36 16.55 17.13
C LYS A 68 -12.97 16.23 15.69
N TYR A 69 -12.54 17.24 14.93
CA TYR A 69 -12.13 17.07 13.55
C TYR A 69 -10.76 16.37 13.45
N GLY A 70 -9.86 16.65 14.40
CA GLY A 70 -8.54 16.03 14.48
C GLY A 70 -8.58 14.54 14.69
N GLU A 71 -9.43 14.06 15.59
CA GLU A 71 -9.63 12.62 15.78
C GLU A 71 -10.15 11.96 14.50
N LEU A 72 -11.11 12.57 13.79
CA LEU A 72 -11.64 12.03 12.53
C LEU A 72 -10.58 11.99 11.41
N VAL A 73 -9.81 13.05 11.26
CA VAL A 73 -8.71 13.11 10.28
C VAL A 73 -7.65 12.07 10.61
N CYS A 74 -7.31 11.91 11.89
CA CYS A 74 -6.33 10.93 12.35
C CYS A 74 -6.82 9.50 12.06
N MET A 75 -8.05 9.14 12.44
CA MET A 75 -8.65 7.84 12.12
C MET A 75 -8.68 7.56 10.62
N THR A 76 -9.02 8.57 9.81
CA THR A 76 -9.06 8.41 8.34
C THR A 76 -7.67 8.14 7.78
N ALA A 77 -6.65 8.85 8.27
CA ALA A 77 -5.27 8.66 7.84
C ALA A 77 -4.71 7.28 8.27
N GLU A 78 -4.99 6.86 9.51
CA GLU A 78 -4.62 5.52 10.00
C GLU A 78 -5.28 4.42 9.16
N MET A 79 -6.58 4.58 8.86
CA MET A 79 -7.31 3.66 7.97
C MET A 79 -6.69 3.60 6.57
N MET A 80 -6.34 4.74 5.98
CA MET A 80 -5.70 4.78 4.65
C MET A 80 -4.32 4.10 4.66
N LEU A 81 -3.53 4.27 5.71
CA LEU A 81 -2.25 3.57 5.87
C LEU A 81 -2.45 2.07 5.96
N GLU A 82 -3.43 1.61 6.75
CA GLU A 82 -3.74 0.20 6.89
C GLU A 82 -4.25 -0.41 5.57
N GLN A 83 -5.12 0.30 4.85
CA GLN A 83 -5.57 -0.11 3.51
C GLN A 83 -4.40 -0.23 2.53
N SER A 84 -3.49 0.74 2.52
CA SER A 84 -2.29 0.72 1.68
C SER A 84 -1.40 -0.49 2.00
N ARG A 85 -1.20 -0.78 3.29
CA ARG A 85 -0.44 -1.94 3.76
C ARG A 85 -1.08 -3.25 3.29
N LEU A 86 -2.39 -3.41 3.47
CA LEU A 86 -3.12 -4.59 3.01
C LEU A 86 -3.03 -4.76 1.50
N MET A 87 -3.19 -3.67 0.73
CA MET A 87 -3.07 -3.71 -0.72
C MET A 87 -1.65 -4.11 -1.16
N HIS A 88 -0.63 -3.62 -0.47
CA HIS A 88 0.76 -4.01 -0.73
C HIS A 88 1.00 -5.49 -0.46
N LEU A 89 0.48 -6.04 0.64
CA LEU A 89 0.58 -7.47 0.96
C LEU A 89 -0.13 -8.33 -0.09
N LEU A 90 -1.32 -7.95 -0.52
CA LEU A 90 -2.05 -8.64 -1.60
C LEU A 90 -1.27 -8.61 -2.93
N ALA A 91 -0.71 -7.45 -3.28
CA ALA A 91 0.10 -7.31 -4.49
C ALA A 91 1.43 -8.10 -4.41
N GLN A 92 1.99 -8.30 -3.22
CA GLN A 92 3.15 -9.16 -3.01
C GLN A 92 2.78 -10.64 -3.19
N ASP A 93 1.66 -11.08 -2.61
CA ASP A 93 1.19 -12.45 -2.76
C ASP A 93 0.93 -12.80 -4.24
N SER A 94 0.24 -11.92 -4.97
CA SER A 94 0.02 -12.07 -6.42
C SER A 94 1.34 -12.22 -7.17
N ARG A 95 2.32 -11.34 -6.91
CA ARG A 95 3.64 -11.39 -7.55
C ARG A 95 4.38 -12.70 -7.29
N LEU A 96 4.34 -13.21 -6.05
CA LEU A 96 4.98 -14.48 -5.72
C LEU A 96 4.33 -15.66 -6.44
N ARG A 97 3.00 -15.65 -6.61
CA ARG A 97 2.29 -16.66 -7.40
C ARG A 97 2.66 -16.58 -8.88
N GLU A 98 2.69 -15.37 -9.46
CA GLU A 98 3.11 -15.17 -10.85
C GLU A 98 4.54 -15.68 -11.08
N GLU A 99 5.46 -15.36 -10.18
CA GLU A 99 6.86 -15.81 -10.27
C GLU A 99 6.97 -17.34 -10.15
N LEU A 100 6.16 -17.97 -9.28
CA LEU A 100 6.09 -19.43 -9.19
C LEU A 100 5.62 -20.04 -10.52
N VAL A 101 4.56 -19.49 -11.14
CA VAL A 101 4.06 -19.97 -12.44
C VAL A 101 5.12 -19.88 -13.52
N MET A 102 5.83 -18.75 -13.59
CA MET A 102 6.91 -18.57 -14.56
C MET A 102 8.05 -19.58 -14.32
N ASN A 103 8.41 -19.84 -13.06
CA ASN A 103 9.39 -20.86 -12.73
C ASN A 103 8.90 -22.27 -13.10
N LEU A 104 7.62 -22.60 -12.86
CA LEU A 104 7.05 -23.90 -13.24
C LEU A 104 7.05 -24.14 -14.74
N ILE A 105 6.82 -23.09 -15.54
CA ILE A 105 6.83 -23.16 -17.02
C ILE A 105 8.26 -23.25 -17.56
N GLN A 106 9.21 -22.52 -16.98
CA GLN A 106 10.59 -22.48 -17.45
C GLN A 106 11.47 -23.61 -16.91
N ALA A 107 11.10 -24.23 -15.78
CA ALA A 107 11.91 -25.26 -15.16
C ALA A 107 12.00 -26.52 -16.03
N GLU A 108 13.23 -26.97 -16.27
CA GLU A 108 13.49 -28.27 -16.91
C GLU A 108 13.14 -29.44 -15.97
N GLU A 109 13.27 -29.24 -14.65
CA GLU A 109 12.97 -30.24 -13.62
C GLU A 109 12.29 -29.63 -12.39
N HIS A 110 11.36 -30.38 -11.79
CA HIS A 110 10.72 -30.00 -10.52
C HIS A 110 11.68 -30.20 -9.35
N THR A 111 12.26 -29.10 -8.87
CA THR A 111 13.15 -29.14 -7.70
C THR A 111 12.36 -29.19 -6.38
N PRO A 112 12.94 -29.75 -5.31
CA PRO A 112 12.32 -29.71 -3.98
C PRO A 112 12.06 -28.28 -3.49
N ALA A 113 12.92 -27.33 -3.84
CA ALA A 113 12.75 -25.91 -3.49
C ALA A 113 11.50 -25.30 -4.14
N LEU A 114 11.23 -25.63 -5.40
CA LEU A 114 10.03 -25.18 -6.12
C LEU A 114 8.75 -25.78 -5.49
N SER A 115 8.83 -27.04 -5.06
CA SER A 115 7.72 -27.72 -4.37
C SER A 115 7.44 -27.10 -3.00
N GLU A 116 8.47 -26.78 -2.23
CA GLU A 116 8.32 -26.11 -0.93
C GLU A 116 7.72 -24.71 -1.09
N TRP A 117 8.15 -23.97 -2.13
CA TRP A 117 7.59 -22.65 -2.43
C TRP A 117 6.11 -22.73 -2.80
N ALA A 118 5.71 -23.66 -3.68
CA ALA A 118 4.31 -23.87 -4.03
C ALA A 118 3.46 -24.20 -2.79
N GLN A 119 3.97 -25.07 -1.91
CA GLN A 119 3.29 -25.42 -0.66
C GLN A 119 3.09 -24.21 0.28
N ARG A 120 4.08 -23.31 0.38
CA ARG A 120 3.97 -22.07 1.18
C ARG A 120 2.91 -21.12 0.63
N LEU A 121 2.68 -21.13 -0.68
CA LEU A 121 1.62 -20.38 -1.35
C LEU A 121 0.27 -21.13 -1.39
N GLY A 122 0.19 -22.32 -0.79
CA GLY A 122 -1.02 -23.13 -0.75
C GLY A 122 -1.38 -23.80 -2.09
N ILE A 123 -0.41 -23.93 -3.01
CA ILE A 123 -0.60 -24.47 -4.35
C ILE A 123 -0.19 -25.95 -4.37
N ASP A 124 -1.13 -26.83 -4.75
CA ASP A 124 -0.85 -28.26 -4.97
C ASP A 124 -0.34 -28.50 -6.39
N LEU A 125 0.93 -28.91 -6.50
CA LEU A 125 1.57 -29.26 -7.78
C LEU A 125 1.17 -30.64 -8.30
N ASN A 126 0.51 -31.48 -7.50
CA ASN A 126 0.04 -32.79 -7.95
C ASN A 126 -1.32 -32.73 -8.67
N GLN A 127 -2.02 -31.60 -8.56
CA GLN A 127 -3.25 -31.38 -9.30
C GLN A 127 -2.91 -31.27 -10.80
N PRO A 128 -3.55 -32.08 -11.68
CA PRO A 128 -3.32 -31.98 -13.12
C PRO A 128 -3.83 -30.63 -13.63
N ARG A 129 -2.94 -29.85 -14.25
CA ARG A 129 -3.22 -28.52 -14.79
C ARG A 129 -2.92 -28.49 -16.29
N VAL A 130 -3.62 -27.62 -17.03
CA VAL A 130 -3.36 -27.32 -18.44
C VAL A 130 -2.86 -25.89 -18.52
N VAL A 131 -1.81 -25.68 -19.29
CA VAL A 131 -1.25 -24.33 -19.54
C VAL A 131 -1.91 -23.76 -20.79
N ALA A 132 -2.34 -22.50 -20.73
CA ALA A 132 -2.92 -21.78 -21.86
C ALA A 132 -2.31 -20.38 -21.94
N VAL A 133 -1.66 -20.06 -23.05
CA VAL A 133 -1.15 -18.71 -23.30
C VAL A 133 -2.19 -17.92 -24.09
N ILE A 134 -2.50 -16.72 -23.64
CA ILE A 134 -3.46 -15.81 -24.27
C ILE A 134 -2.71 -14.52 -24.62
N GLU A 135 -2.69 -14.20 -25.91
CA GLU A 135 -2.16 -12.94 -26.44
C GLU A 135 -3.34 -11.98 -26.71
N VAL A 136 -3.24 -10.76 -26.19
CA VAL A 136 -4.20 -9.68 -26.41
C VAL A 136 -3.70 -8.81 -27.56
N ASP A 137 -4.37 -8.90 -28.70
CA ASP A 137 -4.14 -7.99 -29.83
C ASP A 137 -4.97 -6.71 -29.65
N SER A 138 -4.34 -5.67 -29.09
CA SER A 138 -4.95 -4.36 -28.88
C SER A 138 -4.88 -3.45 -30.13
N GLY A 139 -4.36 -3.90 -31.27
CA GLY A 139 -4.24 -3.10 -32.48
C GLY A 139 -3.40 -1.81 -32.33
N GLN A 140 -3.87 -0.67 -32.85
CA GLN A 140 -3.20 0.65 -32.78
C GLN A 140 -3.40 1.41 -31.45
N LEU A 141 -4.00 0.77 -30.44
CA LEU A 141 -4.23 1.43 -29.16
C LEU A 141 -2.90 1.59 -28.41
N GLY A 142 -2.75 2.73 -27.72
CA GLY A 142 -1.55 3.03 -26.94
C GLY A 142 -1.32 2.02 -25.80
N VAL A 143 -0.08 1.98 -25.28
CA VAL A 143 0.38 1.06 -24.23
C VAL A 143 -0.59 0.99 -23.04
N ASP A 144 -1.15 2.14 -22.64
CA ASP A 144 -2.09 2.23 -21.52
C ASP A 144 -3.38 1.41 -21.74
N SER A 145 -3.86 1.32 -22.98
CA SER A 145 -5.07 0.55 -23.32
C SER A 145 -4.81 -0.95 -23.29
N ALA A 146 -3.68 -1.38 -23.84
CA ALA A 146 -3.27 -2.79 -23.83
C ALA A 146 -3.10 -3.30 -22.38
N MET A 147 -2.47 -2.48 -21.52
CA MET A 147 -2.33 -2.79 -20.10
C MET A 147 -3.68 -2.88 -19.38
N ALA A 148 -4.63 -1.99 -19.69
CA ALA A 148 -5.96 -2.03 -19.10
C ALA A 148 -6.75 -3.29 -19.51
N GLU A 149 -6.65 -3.69 -20.78
CA GLU A 149 -7.28 -4.92 -21.29
C GLU A 149 -6.67 -6.18 -20.65
N LEU A 150 -5.34 -6.25 -20.54
CA LEU A 150 -4.67 -7.32 -19.82
C LEU A 150 -5.11 -7.41 -18.36
N GLN A 151 -5.22 -6.27 -17.67
CA GLN A 151 -5.67 -6.24 -16.28
C GLN A 151 -7.11 -6.76 -16.15
N GLN A 152 -7.99 -6.42 -17.09
CA GLN A 152 -9.35 -6.94 -17.14
C GLN A 152 -9.37 -8.45 -17.38
N LEU A 153 -8.55 -8.95 -18.31
CA LEU A 153 -8.42 -10.38 -18.58
C LEU A 153 -7.91 -11.14 -17.36
N GLN A 154 -6.84 -10.64 -16.70
CA GLN A 154 -6.32 -11.22 -15.46
C GLN A 154 -7.42 -11.34 -14.39
N ASN A 155 -8.20 -10.27 -14.19
CA ASN A 155 -9.30 -10.27 -13.23
C ASN A 155 -10.41 -11.27 -13.58
N ALA A 156 -10.74 -11.42 -14.87
CA ALA A 156 -11.75 -12.37 -15.35
C ALA A 156 -11.28 -13.82 -15.24
N LEU A 157 -9.97 -14.08 -15.35
CA LEU A 157 -9.39 -15.41 -15.14
C LEU A 157 -9.28 -15.76 -13.66
N ALA A 158 -9.05 -14.76 -12.79
CA ALA A 158 -8.99 -14.94 -11.35
C ALA A 158 -10.37 -15.06 -10.68
N THR A 159 -11.44 -14.53 -11.30
CA THR A 159 -12.77 -14.42 -10.68
C THR A 159 -13.88 -15.09 -11.51
N PRO A 160 -14.73 -15.96 -10.93
CA PRO A 160 -14.70 -16.45 -9.55
C PRO A 160 -13.49 -17.35 -9.30
N GLU A 161 -13.05 -17.45 -8.04
CA GLU A 161 -11.91 -18.31 -7.65
C GLU A 161 -12.15 -19.76 -8.11
N ARG A 162 -11.25 -20.24 -8.98
CA ARG A 162 -11.27 -21.60 -9.54
C ARG A 162 -9.93 -22.32 -9.33
N ASP A 163 -9.12 -21.83 -8.40
CA ASP A 163 -7.73 -22.30 -8.21
C ASP A 163 -6.88 -22.13 -9.48
N ASN A 164 -7.21 -21.14 -10.31
CA ASN A 164 -6.44 -20.79 -11.51
C ASN A 164 -5.12 -20.12 -11.07
N LEU A 165 -4.03 -20.53 -11.70
CA LEU A 165 -2.75 -19.86 -11.60
C LEU A 165 -2.57 -19.02 -12.86
N VAL A 166 -2.33 -17.72 -12.68
CA VAL A 166 -2.27 -16.76 -13.79
C VAL A 166 -1.00 -15.94 -13.64
N ALA A 167 -0.27 -15.75 -14.74
CA ALA A 167 0.92 -14.90 -14.78
C ALA A 167 1.00 -14.05 -16.04
N ILE A 168 1.39 -12.78 -15.91
CA ILE A 168 1.65 -11.91 -17.05
C ILE A 168 3.07 -12.20 -17.57
N VAL A 169 3.17 -12.61 -18.83
CA VAL A 169 4.43 -12.97 -19.49
C VAL A 169 5.05 -11.78 -20.22
N SER A 170 4.21 -10.92 -20.81
CA SER A 170 4.63 -9.73 -21.56
C SER A 170 3.57 -8.63 -21.52
N LEU A 171 3.81 -7.51 -22.23
CA LEU A 171 2.85 -6.39 -22.32
C LEU A 171 1.53 -6.75 -23.01
N THR A 172 1.45 -7.92 -23.64
CA THR A 172 0.25 -8.41 -24.33
C THR A 172 -0.07 -9.87 -24.04
N GLU A 173 0.79 -10.61 -23.32
CA GLU A 173 0.61 -12.05 -23.08
C GLU A 173 0.42 -12.38 -21.60
N ILE A 174 -0.51 -13.29 -21.35
CA ILE A 174 -0.80 -13.89 -20.05
C ILE A 174 -0.86 -15.41 -20.20
N VAL A 175 -0.48 -16.13 -19.14
CA VAL A 175 -0.51 -17.61 -19.07
C VAL A 175 -1.26 -18.09 -17.84
#